data_AF-A0A819CLL0-F1
#
_entry.id   AF-A0A819CLL0-F1
#
_cell.length_a   1.000
_cell.length_b   1.000
_cell.length_c   1.000
_cell.angle_alpha   90.00
_cell.angle_beta   90.00
_cell.angle_gamma   90.00
#
_symmetry.space_group_name_H-M   'P 1'
#
loop_
_entity.id
_entity.type
_entity.pdbx_description
1 polymer ?
#
loop_
_entity_poly.entity_id
_entity_poly.type
_entity_poly.pdbx_seq_one_letter_code
_entity_poly.pdbx_strand_id
1 'polypeptide(L)'
;MNSSEITKLLRTKPNKYVIKDYTSKNATSSCWSTFGLPAEIIDETTNEFKIIDGFASSKVCFTTFVFRSGSKGTSTKNLTDHNLPKTTDAIKPNRKRKREAESDQTDSDEFDDEFDDQCTDPLHEVVLTINKCKKMVRYVRKTGLDRKIQEKGGLCLVQENQARWLSLYAMLNSIDRSYDILIVILSEMNVLHLVTSVDRKLLNVRPIIF
;
A
#
# COMPACT_ATOMS: atom_id res chain seq x y z
N MET A 1 -18.83 16.34 17.65
CA MET A 1 -18.40 15.48 16.54
C MET A 1 -19.24 14.21 16.55
N ASN A 2 -19.81 13.81 15.41
CA ASN A 2 -20.59 12.58 15.31
C ASN A 2 -19.83 11.52 14.47
N SER A 3 -20.33 10.28 14.43
CA SER A 3 -19.67 9.19 13.71
C SER A 3 -19.52 9.46 12.21
N SER A 4 -20.54 10.02 11.56
CA SER A 4 -20.53 10.33 10.14
C SER A 4 -19.45 11.34 9.76
N GLU A 5 -19.26 12.36 10.60
CA GLU A 5 -18.23 13.38 10.43
C GLU A 5 -16.83 12.80 10.55
N ILE A 6 -16.58 11.92 11.53
CA ILE A 6 -15.29 11.24 11.69
C ILE A 6 -15.01 10.32 10.49
N THR A 7 -16.00 9.57 10.02
CA THR A 7 -15.86 8.73 8.82
C THR A 7 -15.51 9.56 7.60
N LYS A 8 -16.15 10.72 7.42
CA LYS A 8 -15.82 11.64 6.31
C LYS A 8 -14.39 12.16 6.43
N LEU A 9 -13.94 12.54 7.62
CA LEU A 9 -12.58 13.06 7.83
C LEU A 9 -11.51 12.01 7.58
N LEU A 10 -11.70 10.77 8.07
CA LEU A 10 -10.78 9.66 7.81
C LEU A 10 -10.63 9.34 6.31
N ARG A 11 -11.72 9.48 5.54
CA ARG A 11 -11.70 9.23 4.09
C ARG A 11 -11.13 10.38 3.27
N THR A 12 -11.46 11.62 3.65
CA THR A 12 -11.13 12.80 2.85
C THR A 12 -9.80 13.44 3.23
N LYS A 13 -9.27 13.16 4.41
CA LYS A 13 -8.05 13.78 4.95
C LYS A 13 -7.13 12.74 5.60
N PRO A 14 -6.59 11.77 4.84
CA PRO A 14 -5.72 10.72 5.39
C PRO A 14 -4.42 11.27 6.01
N ASN A 15 -3.94 12.41 5.52
CA ASN A 15 -2.74 13.08 6.06
C ASN A 15 -3.00 13.79 7.39
N LYS A 16 -4.26 13.88 7.83
CA LYS A 16 -4.63 14.58 9.07
C LYS A 16 -5.32 13.68 10.09
N TYR A 17 -5.96 12.60 9.64
CA TYR A 17 -6.68 11.67 10.49
C TYR A 17 -6.27 10.24 10.21
N VAL A 18 -6.02 9.48 11.28
CA VAL A 18 -5.55 8.09 11.22
C VAL A 18 -6.32 7.22 12.20
N ILE A 19 -6.29 5.90 12.01
CA ILE A 19 -6.84 4.92 12.95
C ILE A 19 -5.66 4.28 13.71
N LYS A 20 -5.63 4.43 15.03
CA LYS A 20 -4.63 3.83 15.91
C LYS A 20 -5.12 2.55 16.57
N ASP A 21 -4.21 1.66 16.88
CA ASP A 21 -4.53 0.44 17.62
C ASP A 21 -4.99 0.77 19.04
N TYR A 22 -5.97 0.01 19.54
CA TYR A 22 -6.43 0.11 20.91
C TYR A 22 -5.45 -0.64 21.83
N THR A 23 -4.60 0.08 22.56
CA THR A 23 -3.51 -0.50 23.37
C THR A 23 -3.86 -0.68 24.86
N SER A 24 -5.12 -0.52 25.25
CA SER A 24 -5.54 -0.73 26.63
C SER A 24 -5.32 -2.18 27.08
N LYS A 25 -5.06 -2.39 28.38
CA LYS A 25 -4.93 -3.74 28.98
C LYS A 25 -6.16 -4.64 28.74
N ASN A 26 -7.30 -4.05 28.39
CA ASN A 26 -8.55 -4.74 28.07
C ASN A 26 -8.76 -4.96 26.55
N ALA A 27 -7.73 -4.78 25.72
CA ALA A 27 -7.79 -4.94 24.26
C ALA A 27 -7.74 -6.42 23.80
N THR A 28 -8.16 -7.36 24.64
CA THR A 28 -8.14 -8.80 24.34
C THR A 28 -9.25 -9.24 23.38
N SER A 29 -10.23 -8.38 23.09
CA SER A 29 -11.32 -8.72 22.16
C SER A 29 -10.84 -8.71 20.70
N SER A 30 -11.14 -9.79 19.98
CA SER A 30 -10.79 -10.02 18.57
C SER A 30 -11.22 -8.88 17.63
N CYS A 31 -12.23 -8.10 17.99
CA CYS A 31 -12.66 -6.94 17.20
C CYS A 31 -11.57 -5.87 17.01
N TRP A 32 -10.59 -5.73 17.91
CA TRP A 32 -9.53 -4.72 17.73
C TRP A 32 -8.51 -5.08 16.63
N SER A 33 -8.57 -6.30 16.09
CA SER A 33 -7.84 -6.63 14.87
C SER A 33 -8.37 -5.85 13.65
N THR A 34 -9.69 -5.65 13.58
CA THR A 34 -10.39 -4.98 12.47
C THR A 34 -10.75 -3.53 12.76
N PHE A 35 -10.81 -3.15 14.04
CA PHE A 35 -11.17 -1.81 14.49
C PHE A 35 -9.99 -1.13 15.21
N GLY A 36 -10.02 0.19 15.26
CA GLY A 36 -9.09 0.99 16.07
C GLY A 36 -9.72 2.31 16.50
N LEU A 37 -8.92 3.15 17.16
CA LEU A 37 -9.34 4.46 17.64
C LEU A 37 -9.05 5.53 16.57
N PRO A 38 -10.07 6.29 16.12
CA PRO A 38 -9.81 7.43 15.26
C PRO A 38 -9.02 8.51 16.01
N ALA A 39 -8.02 9.10 15.34
CA ALA A 39 -7.13 10.09 15.91
C ALA A 39 -6.81 11.20 14.91
N GLU A 40 -6.65 12.43 15.41
CA GLU A 40 -6.09 13.55 14.66
C GLU A 40 -4.57 13.56 14.84
N ILE A 41 -3.83 13.75 13.74
CA ILE A 41 -2.37 13.90 13.77
C ILE A 41 -2.08 15.33 14.23
N ILE A 42 -1.39 15.48 15.36
CA ILE A 42 -0.95 16.79 15.87
C ILE A 42 0.38 17.15 15.23
N ASP A 43 1.30 16.19 15.21
CA ASP A 43 2.64 16.34 14.64
C ASP A 43 3.12 14.99 14.08
N GLU A 44 3.39 14.98 12.78
CA GLU A 44 3.87 13.80 12.04
C GLU A 44 5.29 13.39 12.47
N THR A 45 6.12 14.36 12.86
CA THR A 45 7.54 14.12 13.16
C THR A 45 7.73 13.42 14.51
N THR A 46 6.91 13.80 15.49
CA THR A 46 6.96 13.27 16.86
C THR A 46 6.02 12.08 17.08
N ASN A 47 5.21 11.72 16.06
CA ASN A 47 4.16 10.71 16.20
C ASN A 47 3.17 11.06 17.33
N GLU A 48 2.83 12.34 17.47
CA GLU A 48 1.84 12.80 18.44
C GLU A 48 0.43 12.79 17.83
N PHE A 49 -0.50 12.12 18.51
CA PHE A 49 -1.87 11.93 18.06
C PHE A 49 -2.88 12.31 19.15
N LYS A 50 -3.96 12.97 18.75
CA LYS A 50 -5.11 13.23 19.60
C LYS A 50 -6.21 12.22 19.31
N ILE A 51 -6.43 11.28 20.23
CA ILE A 51 -7.54 10.31 20.12
C ILE A 51 -8.89 11.04 20.18
N ILE A 52 -9.79 10.67 19.28
CA ILE A 52 -11.19 11.15 19.31
C ILE A 52 -11.98 10.19 20.20
N ASP A 53 -12.09 10.55 21.47
CA ASP A 53 -12.73 9.73 22.50
C ASP A 53 -14.19 9.43 22.18
N GLY A 54 -14.64 8.24 22.60
CA GLY A 54 -16.04 7.84 22.43
C GLY A 54 -16.34 7.15 21.10
N PHE A 55 -15.32 6.89 20.28
CA PHE A 55 -15.48 6.30 18.94
C PHE A 55 -14.46 5.20 18.64
N ALA A 56 -14.84 4.31 17.73
CA ALA A 56 -13.97 3.32 17.12
C ALA A 56 -14.26 3.25 15.63
N SER A 57 -13.23 3.11 14.80
CA SER A 57 -13.35 3.09 13.34
C SER A 57 -12.79 1.80 12.76
N SER A 58 -13.43 1.29 11.72
CA SER A 58 -12.91 0.13 10.98
C SER A 58 -11.64 0.52 10.22
N LYS A 59 -10.59 -0.29 10.33
CA LYS A 59 -9.35 -0.13 9.56
C LYS A 59 -9.53 -0.42 8.07
N VAL A 60 -10.63 -1.09 7.70
CA VAL A 60 -10.90 -1.54 6.34
C VAL A 60 -11.76 -0.54 5.59
N CYS A 61 -12.89 -0.13 6.17
CA CYS A 61 -13.87 0.71 5.47
C CYS A 61 -14.01 2.13 6.05
N PHE A 62 -13.23 2.46 7.08
CA PHE A 62 -13.23 3.76 7.78
C PHE A 62 -14.55 4.14 8.45
N THR A 63 -15.56 3.26 8.45
CA THR A 63 -16.83 3.52 9.13
C THR A 63 -16.59 3.62 10.64
N THR A 64 -17.13 4.67 11.24
CA THR A 64 -16.97 5.00 12.65
C THR A 64 -18.22 4.65 13.44
N PHE A 65 -18.01 4.11 14.64
CA PHE A 65 -19.04 3.68 15.56
C PHE A 65 -18.85 4.35 16.90
N VAL A 66 -19.95 4.60 17.61
CA VAL A 66 -19.90 5.08 18.99
C VAL A 66 -19.40 3.94 19.88
N PHE A 67 -18.28 4.20 20.54
CA PHE A 67 -17.60 3.27 21.42
C PHE A 67 -17.33 3.96 22.75
N ARG A 68 -18.06 3.57 23.80
CA ARG A 68 -17.86 4.12 25.15
C ARG A 68 -16.92 3.21 25.92
N SER A 69 -15.68 3.64 26.12
CA SER A 69 -14.79 3.03 27.10
C SER A 69 -15.28 3.41 28.50
N GLY A 70 -16.04 2.51 29.14
CA GLY A 70 -16.61 2.73 30.48
C GLY A 70 -15.87 1.93 31.56
N SER A 71 -15.84 2.47 32.78
CA SER A 71 -15.24 1.85 33.97
C SER A 71 -15.93 0.55 34.44
N LYS A 72 -17.12 0.22 33.93
CA LYS A 72 -17.87 -1.02 34.23
C LYS A 72 -17.84 -2.08 33.13
N GLY A 73 -16.94 -1.92 32.16
CA GLY A 73 -16.74 -2.90 31.09
C GLY A 73 -16.85 -2.27 29.72
N THR A 74 -15.90 -2.63 28.86
CA THR A 74 -15.86 -2.25 27.45
C THR A 74 -16.93 -3.04 26.70
N SER A 75 -18.05 -2.42 26.32
CA SER A 75 -19.06 -3.10 25.49
C SER A 75 -18.67 -3.01 24.01
N THR A 76 -18.17 -4.10 23.46
CA THR A 76 -17.80 -4.24 22.04
C THR A 76 -18.95 -4.76 21.17
N LYS A 77 -20.15 -4.97 21.74
CA LYS A 77 -21.30 -5.55 21.03
C LYS A 77 -21.63 -4.79 19.73
N ASN A 78 -21.62 -3.47 19.78
CA ASN A 78 -21.90 -2.63 18.61
C ASN A 78 -20.83 -2.72 17.50
N LEU A 79 -19.63 -3.23 17.81
CA LEU A 79 -18.54 -3.42 16.83
C LEU A 79 -18.62 -4.79 16.17
N THR A 80 -19.05 -5.81 16.91
CA THR A 80 -19.16 -7.20 16.42
C THR A 80 -20.39 -7.44 15.55
N ASP A 81 -21.46 -6.66 15.76
CA ASP A 81 -22.72 -6.82 15.01
C ASP A 81 -22.67 -6.20 13.61
N HIS A 82 -21.56 -5.52 13.26
CA HIS A 82 -21.38 -4.98 11.94
C HIS A 82 -20.97 -6.08 10.96
N ASN A 83 -21.86 -6.42 10.03
CA ASN A 83 -21.52 -7.16 8.81
C ASN A 83 -20.59 -6.30 7.96
N LEU A 84 -19.29 -6.29 8.29
CA LEU A 84 -18.28 -5.81 7.37
C LEU A 84 -18.48 -6.55 6.04
N PRO A 85 -18.33 -5.87 4.89
CA PRO A 85 -18.20 -6.60 3.63
C PRO A 85 -17.14 -7.65 3.88
N LYS A 86 -17.52 -8.93 3.79
CA LYS A 86 -16.56 -10.02 3.92
C LYS A 86 -15.63 -9.83 2.74
N THR A 87 -14.48 -9.21 2.98
CA THR A 87 -13.37 -9.22 2.05
C THR A 87 -13.00 -10.68 1.91
N THR A 88 -13.42 -11.28 0.81
CA THR A 88 -13.20 -12.68 0.47
C THR A 88 -11.75 -12.94 0.06
N ASP A 89 -10.80 -12.22 0.65
CA ASP A 89 -9.35 -12.37 0.45
C ASP A 89 -8.64 -12.24 1.80
N ALA A 90 -8.99 -13.13 2.73
CA ALA A 90 -8.14 -13.41 3.87
C ALA A 90 -6.88 -14.12 3.34
N ILE A 91 -5.78 -13.36 3.24
CA ILE A 91 -4.42 -13.89 3.09
C ILE A 91 -4.18 -14.88 4.24
N LYS A 92 -4.36 -16.17 3.96
CA LYS A 92 -3.94 -17.25 4.85
C LYS A 92 -2.42 -17.41 4.74
N PRO A 93 -1.68 -17.57 5.84
CA PRO A 93 -0.27 -17.94 5.78
C PRO A 93 -0.16 -19.37 5.21
N ASN A 94 0.37 -19.45 3.99
CA ASN A 94 0.40 -20.67 3.19
C ASN A 94 1.37 -21.70 3.78
N ARG A 95 0.84 -22.83 4.26
CA ARG A 95 1.58 -24.07 4.51
C ARG A 95 1.52 -24.92 3.24
N LYS A 96 2.70 -25.18 2.65
CA LYS A 96 2.96 -25.94 1.42
C LYS A 96 2.04 -27.17 1.21
N ARG A 97 1.41 -27.31 0.03
CA ARG A 97 1.76 -28.30 -1.03
C ARG A 97 0.68 -28.43 -2.14
N LYS A 98 1.21 -28.49 -3.37
CA LYS A 98 0.83 -29.32 -4.55
C LYS A 98 -0.23 -28.78 -5.53
N ARG A 99 0.25 -28.65 -6.79
CA ARG A 99 -0.42 -28.65 -8.12
C ARG A 99 -1.88 -29.10 -8.09
N GLU A 100 -2.83 -28.44 -8.75
CA GLU A 100 -2.93 -28.14 -10.19
C GLU A 100 -4.08 -27.14 -10.48
N ALA A 101 -4.18 -26.73 -11.75
CA ALA A 101 -5.29 -26.06 -12.44
C ALA A 101 -5.26 -24.53 -12.55
N GLU A 102 -5.16 -24.12 -13.82
CA GLU A 102 -5.28 -22.79 -14.38
C GLU A 102 -6.60 -22.13 -13.95
N SER A 103 -6.48 -20.94 -13.39
CA SER A 103 -7.59 -20.06 -13.09
C SER A 103 -7.18 -18.67 -13.56
N ASP A 104 -7.77 -18.24 -14.68
CA ASP A 104 -7.72 -16.86 -15.17
C ASP A 104 -8.46 -15.94 -14.17
N GLN A 105 -7.81 -15.65 -13.04
CA GLN A 105 -8.21 -14.54 -12.18
C GLN A 105 -7.67 -13.27 -12.82
N THR A 106 -8.60 -12.56 -13.47
CA THR A 106 -8.37 -11.21 -13.96
C THR A 106 -8.33 -10.28 -12.76
N ASP A 107 -7.15 -10.15 -12.15
CA ASP A 107 -6.88 -9.12 -11.13
C ASP A 107 -7.05 -7.75 -11.79
N SER A 108 -8.21 -7.14 -11.56
CA SER A 108 -8.53 -5.76 -11.90
C SER A 108 -7.95 -4.86 -10.81
N ASP A 109 -6.62 -4.81 -10.75
CA ASP A 109 -5.88 -3.77 -10.04
C ASP A 109 -5.96 -2.46 -10.84
N GLU A 110 -7.16 -1.91 -11.02
CA GLU A 110 -7.37 -0.50 -11.36
C GLU A 110 -7.10 0.32 -10.08
N PHE A 111 -5.82 0.50 -9.78
CA PHE A 111 -5.40 1.62 -8.94
C PHE A 111 -5.40 2.85 -9.84
N ASP A 112 -6.52 3.58 -9.82
CA ASP A 112 -6.60 4.96 -10.28
C ASP A 112 -5.75 5.82 -9.33
N ASP A 113 -4.43 5.77 -9.52
CA ASP A 113 -3.48 6.71 -8.94
C ASP A 113 -3.59 8.05 -9.70
N GLU A 114 -4.77 8.68 -9.66
CA GLU A 114 -4.99 10.06 -10.09
C GLU A 114 -4.42 10.98 -8.99
N PHE A 115 -3.09 11.11 -8.97
CA PHE A 115 -2.40 12.10 -8.15
C PHE A 115 -2.50 13.46 -8.87
N ASP A 116 -3.06 14.46 -8.19
CA ASP A 116 -3.18 15.82 -8.69
C ASP A 116 -1.79 16.40 -9.07
N ASP A 117 -1.61 16.72 -10.35
CA ASP A 117 -0.37 17.19 -11.01
C ASP A 117 0.23 18.52 -10.47
N GLN A 118 -0.27 19.08 -9.37
CA GLN A 118 0.13 20.41 -8.88
C GLN A 118 1.16 20.41 -7.74
N CYS A 119 1.62 19.25 -7.27
CA CYS A 119 2.67 19.21 -6.25
C CYS A 119 4.07 19.24 -6.87
N THR A 120 4.75 20.39 -6.79
CA THR A 120 6.13 20.60 -7.27
C THR A 120 7.19 20.24 -6.22
N ASP A 121 6.86 19.45 -5.21
CA ASP A 121 7.82 19.03 -4.18
C ASP A 121 8.80 18.00 -4.78
N PRO A 122 10.13 18.17 -4.63
CA PRO A 122 11.11 17.17 -5.04
C PRO A 122 10.83 15.76 -4.50
N LEU A 123 10.25 15.63 -3.29
CA LEU A 123 9.85 14.34 -2.74
C LEU A 123 8.68 13.73 -3.53
N HIS A 124 7.75 14.55 -4.02
CA HIS A 124 6.63 14.09 -4.83
C HIS A 124 7.11 13.48 -6.15
N GLU A 125 8.09 14.10 -6.82
CA GLU A 125 8.68 13.59 -8.04
C GLU A 125 9.36 12.21 -7.84
N VAL A 126 10.06 12.04 -6.70
CA VAL A 126 10.66 10.75 -6.32
C VAL A 126 9.59 9.68 -6.10
N VAL A 127 8.51 10.00 -5.36
CA VAL A 127 7.41 9.06 -5.09
C VAL A 127 6.70 8.66 -6.38
N LEU A 128 6.40 9.61 -7.27
CA LEU A 128 5.81 9.34 -8.59
C LEU A 128 6.71 8.42 -9.42
N THR A 129 8.03 8.67 -9.40
CA THR A 129 9.00 7.82 -10.10
C THR A 129 9.00 6.39 -9.56
N ILE A 130 8.97 6.22 -8.23
CA ILE A 130 8.89 4.89 -7.59
C ILE A 130 7.60 4.17 -8.01
N ASN A 131 6.45 4.86 -8.03
CA ASN A 131 5.18 4.27 -8.44
C ASN A 131 5.19 3.84 -9.91
N LYS A 132 5.77 4.64 -10.80
CA LYS A 132 5.99 4.27 -12.21
C LYS A 132 6.87 3.02 -12.34
N CYS A 133 7.98 2.94 -11.59
CA CYS A 133 8.82 1.75 -11.54
C CYS A 133 8.04 0.50 -11.08
N LYS A 134 7.21 0.61 -10.03
CA LYS A 134 6.33 -0.47 -9.57
C LYS A 134 5.38 -0.94 -10.67
N LYS A 135 4.76 0.00 -11.40
CA LYS A 135 3.83 -0.30 -12.50
C LYS A 135 4.54 -1.06 -13.62
N MET A 136 5.74 -0.63 -13.99
CA MET A 136 6.55 -1.32 -14.99
C MET A 136 6.92 -2.76 -14.56
N VAL A 137 7.38 -2.96 -13.33
CA VAL A 137 7.72 -4.30 -12.82
C VAL A 137 6.49 -5.21 -12.81
N ARG A 138 5.33 -4.70 -12.39
CA ARG A 138 4.05 -5.43 -12.46
C ARG A 138 3.71 -5.82 -13.90
N TYR A 139 3.83 -4.90 -14.85
CA TYR A 139 3.58 -5.16 -16.27
C TYR A 139 4.48 -6.26 -16.84
N VAL A 140 5.79 -6.17 -16.60
CA VAL A 140 6.79 -7.15 -17.07
C VAL A 140 6.48 -8.55 -16.54
N ARG A 141 6.10 -8.67 -15.27
CA ARG A 141 5.72 -9.96 -14.66
C ARG A 141 4.44 -10.51 -15.24
N LYS A 142 3.39 -9.67 -15.34
CA LYS A 142 2.07 -10.05 -15.86
C LYS A 142 2.16 -10.57 -17.30
N THR A 143 3.07 -10.00 -18.09
CA THR A 143 3.28 -10.36 -19.51
C THR A 143 4.34 -11.44 -19.72
N GLY A 144 4.99 -11.93 -18.65
CA GLY A 144 6.03 -12.96 -18.74
C GLY A 144 7.31 -12.49 -19.46
N LEU A 145 7.58 -11.18 -19.50
CA LEU A 145 8.72 -10.62 -20.23
C LEU A 145 10.06 -10.81 -19.53
N ASP A 146 10.06 -11.26 -18.27
CA ASP A 146 11.28 -11.54 -17.52
C ASP A 146 12.24 -12.47 -18.30
N ARG A 147 11.69 -13.48 -19.00
CA ARG A 147 12.49 -14.38 -19.83
C ARG A 147 13.13 -13.67 -21.00
N LYS A 148 12.39 -12.81 -21.72
CA LYS A 148 12.93 -12.05 -22.86
C LYS A 148 14.00 -11.05 -22.41
N ILE A 149 13.82 -10.42 -21.25
CA ILE A 149 14.82 -9.52 -20.66
C ILE A 149 16.13 -10.29 -20.38
N GLN A 150 16.03 -11.47 -19.76
CA GLN A 150 17.18 -12.32 -19.48
C GLN A 150 17.87 -12.83 -20.75
N GLU A 151 17.11 -13.23 -21.77
CA GLU A 151 17.64 -13.67 -23.07
C GLU A 151 18.44 -12.58 -23.79
N LYS A 152 18.08 -11.30 -23.57
CA LYS A 152 18.82 -10.13 -24.08
C LYS A 152 19.94 -9.66 -23.14
N GLY A 153 20.28 -10.42 -22.10
CA GLY A 153 21.37 -10.11 -21.16
C GLY A 153 21.00 -9.18 -20.00
N GLY A 154 19.70 -8.90 -19.81
CA GLY A 154 19.20 -8.06 -18.72
C GLY A 154 19.04 -8.84 -17.42
N LEU A 155 18.82 -8.11 -16.32
CA LEU A 155 18.52 -8.71 -15.02
C LEU A 155 17.03 -8.97 -14.86
N CYS A 156 16.70 -10.01 -14.10
CA CYS A 156 15.32 -10.26 -13.66
C CYS A 156 14.83 -9.07 -12.82
N LEU A 157 13.63 -8.54 -13.12
CA LEU A 157 13.09 -7.42 -12.37
C LEU A 157 12.61 -7.86 -10.99
N VAL A 158 13.14 -7.20 -9.96
CA VAL A 158 12.79 -7.48 -8.57
C VAL A 158 11.56 -6.65 -8.20
N GLN A 159 10.51 -7.29 -7.69
CA GLN A 159 9.37 -6.59 -7.12
C GLN A 159 9.71 -6.10 -5.71
N GLU A 160 9.30 -4.87 -5.42
CA GLU A 160 9.35 -4.33 -4.07
C GLU A 160 8.52 -5.20 -3.11
N ASN A 161 9.12 -5.54 -1.99
CA ASN A 161 8.46 -6.25 -0.90
C ASN A 161 8.46 -5.31 0.31
N GLN A 162 7.28 -4.80 0.67
CA GLN A 162 7.11 -3.84 1.76
C GLN A 162 7.70 -4.33 3.11
N ALA A 163 7.81 -5.65 3.32
CA ALA A 163 8.40 -6.21 4.54
C ALA A 163 9.95 -6.21 4.56
N ARG A 164 10.60 -5.83 3.45
CA ARG A 164 12.06 -5.85 3.29
C ARG A 164 12.57 -4.47 2.91
N TRP A 165 13.32 -3.87 3.83
CA TRP A 165 13.86 -2.51 3.68
C TRP A 165 14.72 -2.31 2.42
N LEU A 166 15.44 -3.36 1.99
CA LEU A 166 16.30 -3.31 0.79
C LEU A 166 15.56 -3.63 -0.53
N SER A 167 14.26 -3.92 -0.49
CA SER A 167 13.54 -4.38 -1.68
C SER A 167 13.29 -3.26 -2.70
N LEU A 168 13.04 -2.03 -2.24
CA LEU A 168 12.94 -0.85 -3.11
C LEU A 168 14.26 -0.60 -3.84
N TYR A 169 15.37 -0.60 -3.11
CA TYR A 169 16.70 -0.46 -3.71
C TYR A 169 16.99 -1.55 -4.74
N ALA A 170 16.70 -2.82 -4.41
CA ALA A 170 16.88 -3.94 -5.34
C ALA A 170 16.02 -3.79 -6.61
N MET A 171 14.78 -3.34 -6.47
CA MET A 171 13.89 -3.03 -7.59
C MET A 171 14.49 -1.94 -8.48
N LEU A 172 14.79 -0.77 -7.92
CA LEU A 172 15.33 0.37 -8.68
C LEU A 172 16.65 0.01 -9.38
N ASN A 173 17.58 -0.65 -8.69
CA ASN A 173 18.85 -1.09 -9.26
C ASN A 173 18.66 -2.15 -10.36
N SER A 174 17.67 -3.06 -10.24
CA SER A 174 17.37 -4.03 -11.30
C SER A 174 16.85 -3.36 -12.58
N ILE A 175 16.05 -2.30 -12.42
CA ILE A 175 15.54 -1.48 -13.51
C ILE A 175 16.67 -0.69 -14.16
N ASP A 176 17.49 0.02 -13.38
CA ASP A 176 18.59 0.84 -13.91
C ASP A 176 19.57 0.01 -14.75
N ARG A 177 19.96 -1.17 -14.24
CA ARG A 177 20.86 -2.09 -14.96
C ARG A 177 20.25 -2.69 -16.22
N SER A 178 18.92 -2.77 -16.31
CA SER A 178 18.22 -3.34 -17.45
C SER A 178 17.56 -2.27 -18.33
N TYR A 179 17.82 -0.98 -18.06
CA TYR A 179 17.04 0.13 -18.61
C TYR A 179 17.06 0.17 -20.15
N ASP A 180 18.26 0.04 -20.73
CA ASP A 180 18.43 0.07 -22.18
C ASP A 180 17.76 -1.16 -22.86
N ILE A 181 17.77 -2.32 -22.20
CA ILE A 181 17.10 -3.54 -22.68
C ILE A 181 15.58 -3.40 -22.58
N LEU A 182 15.08 -2.80 -21.50
CA LEU A 182 13.66 -2.51 -21.30
C LEU A 182 13.11 -1.58 -22.39
N ILE A 183 13.88 -0.56 -22.80
CA ILE A 183 13.51 0.31 -23.93
C ILE A 183 13.30 -0.50 -25.21
N VAL A 184 14.23 -1.39 -25.53
CA VAL A 184 14.15 -2.22 -26.75
C VAL A 184 12.93 -3.14 -26.69
N ILE A 185 12.74 -3.87 -25.59
CA ILE A 185 11.63 -4.83 -25.48
C ILE A 185 10.27 -4.13 -25.47
N LEU A 186 10.14 -3.01 -24.74
CA LEU A 186 8.86 -2.29 -24.65
C LEU A 186 8.54 -1.50 -25.92
N SER A 187 9.55 -1.10 -26.70
CA SER A 187 9.31 -0.52 -28.04
C SER A 187 8.84 -1.59 -29.04
N GLU A 188 9.41 -2.80 -29.02
CA GLU A 188 8.92 -3.95 -29.80
C GLU A 188 7.45 -4.29 -29.50
N MET A 189 6.99 -3.99 -28.28
CA MET A 189 5.62 -4.24 -27.82
C MET A 189 4.69 -3.02 -27.91
N ASN A 190 5.15 -1.90 -28.46
CA ASN A 190 4.39 -0.65 -28.56
C ASN A 190 3.87 -0.11 -27.21
N VAL A 191 4.62 -0.32 -26.12
CA VAL A 191 4.30 0.15 -24.76
C VAL A 191 5.42 1.00 -24.15
N LEU A 192 6.14 1.71 -25.01
CA LEU A 192 7.29 2.56 -24.65
C LEU A 192 6.94 3.69 -23.65
N HIS A 193 5.66 4.08 -23.56
CA HIS A 193 5.16 5.06 -22.59
C HIS A 193 5.44 4.67 -21.13
N LEU A 194 5.56 3.37 -20.83
CA LEU A 194 5.85 2.88 -19.48
C LEU A 194 7.25 3.26 -19.00
N VAL A 195 8.25 3.28 -19.90
CA VAL A 195 9.65 3.63 -19.55
C VAL A 195 9.94 5.11 -19.73
N THR A 196 9.40 5.74 -20.77
CA THR A 196 9.68 7.16 -21.07
C THR A 196 9.19 8.12 -19.98
N SER A 197 8.27 7.67 -19.12
CA SER A 197 7.81 8.44 -17.97
C SER A 197 8.73 8.41 -16.75
N VAL A 198 9.80 7.61 -16.76
CA VAL A 198 10.78 7.44 -15.69
C VAL A 198 12.07 8.16 -16.06
N ASP A 199 12.50 9.15 -15.27
CA ASP A 199 13.83 9.75 -15.45
C ASP A 199 14.92 8.80 -14.93
N ARG A 200 15.77 8.31 -15.82
CA ARG A 200 16.90 7.43 -15.48
C ARG A 200 17.82 8.05 -14.42
N LYS A 201 17.95 9.38 -14.38
CA LYS A 201 18.79 10.06 -13.37
C LYS A 201 18.30 9.82 -11.95
N LEU A 202 16.98 9.69 -11.75
CA LEU A 202 16.36 9.42 -10.46
C LEU A 202 16.52 7.95 -10.02
N LEU A 203 16.88 7.05 -10.94
CA LEU A 203 17.14 5.64 -10.62
C LEU A 203 18.54 5.40 -10.04
N ASN A 204 19.47 6.35 -10.21
CA ASN A 204 20.85 6.25 -9.73
C ASN A 204 20.94 6.57 -8.22
N VAL A 205 20.25 5.78 -7.41
CA VAL A 205 20.28 5.87 -5.95
C VAL A 205 21.55 5.18 -5.49
N ARG A 206 22.60 5.94 -5.18
CA ARG A 206 23.79 5.39 -4.53
C ARG A 206 23.44 5.04 -3.08
N PRO A 207 23.79 3.85 -2.59
CA PRO A 207 23.64 3.55 -1.18
C PRO A 207 24.50 4.54 -0.38
N ILE A 208 23.86 5.28 0.53
CA ILE A 208 24.58 6.08 1.52
C ILE A 208 25.13 5.08 2.53
N ILE A 209 26.42 4.79 2.45
CA ILE A 209 27.12 3.96 3.42
C ILE A 209 27.32 4.84 4.65
N PHE A 210 26.54 4.57 5.71
CA PHE A 210 26.72 5.16 7.04
C PHE A 210 27.68 4.32 7.86
#